data_AF-A0A9D9EUX3-F1
#
_entry.id   AF-A0A9D9EUX3-F1
#
_cell.length_a   1.000
_cell.length_b   1.000
_cell.length_c   1.000
_cell.angle_alpha   90.00
_cell.angle_beta   90.00
_cell.angle_gamma   90.00
#
_symmetry.space_group_name_H-M   'P 1'
#
loop_
_entity.id
_entity.type
_entity.pdbx_description
1 polymer ?
#
loop_
_entity_poly.entity_id
_entity_poly.type
_entity_poly.pdbx_seq_one_letter_code
_entity_poly.pdbx_strand_id
1 'polypeptide(L)'
;MESYATALLYATPFFIGLVLIEILYGRFVKDQKHNLMDTVSSLSSGLTNVVKDSLGLVLILVSYPFLLEHLALIEIKATWLVWVVAFVALDFAGYWNHRLSHQINLFWNQHVIHHSSEEFNLACALRQPISNLLGYYALLLIPAALLGVPNQVIAILAPIHLFAQFWYHTQYIGKMGILEYVIVTPSQHRVHHAINPEYIDKNLGQIFCIWDRMFGTFQEELDDVPPQYGVLKPANTWNPIIINFQHIWRLMQDAWRTRSYWDKLRIWFMPTGWRPKDVKDKYPVEVIQDVYNFKKYSPETSPWLKGYALFQLIATTFLMLFMFYSYSEIGFDGLLLFGAFIFVGIYGYTTLMDRKSYAVLIEVIRGVAGLVLIYLSGDWFGIDTYVSIGSYLVALYFLITIFGGVYFTYVEKSFATADLAS
;
A
#
# COMPACT_ATOMS: atom_id res chain seq x y z
N MET A 1 17.19 11.07 2.81
CA MET A 1 16.13 10.33 3.54
C MET A 1 15.51 11.15 4.64
N GLU A 2 16.29 11.91 5.42
CA GLU A 2 15.77 12.80 6.47
C GLU A 2 14.65 13.76 6.00
N SER A 3 14.88 14.56 4.96
CA SER A 3 13.84 15.49 4.45
C SER A 3 12.55 14.78 4.02
N TYR A 4 12.67 13.53 3.54
CA TYR A 4 11.51 12.71 3.18
C TYR A 4 10.77 12.21 4.44
N ALA A 5 11.51 11.76 5.47
CA ALA A 5 10.93 11.42 6.77
C ALA A 5 10.22 12.62 7.43
N THR A 6 10.81 13.83 7.35
CA THR A 6 10.17 15.07 7.83
C THR A 6 8.88 15.37 7.06
N ALA A 7 8.87 15.22 5.73
CA ALA A 7 7.65 15.41 4.95
C ALA A 7 6.54 14.42 5.38
N LEU A 8 6.91 13.15 5.60
CA LEU A 8 5.99 12.10 6.05
C LEU A 8 5.47 12.32 7.47
N LEU A 9 6.28 12.91 8.36
CA LEU A 9 5.88 13.29 9.72
C LEU A 9 4.68 14.23 9.73
N TYR A 10 4.61 15.15 8.76
CA TYR A 10 3.46 16.07 8.60
C TYR A 10 2.35 15.49 7.73
N ALA A 11 2.70 14.77 6.65
CA ALA A 11 1.71 14.22 5.72
C ALA A 11 0.86 13.11 6.38
N THR A 12 1.45 12.27 7.22
CA THR A 12 0.77 11.12 7.82
C THR A 12 -0.42 11.54 8.71
N PRO A 13 -0.27 12.45 9.69
CA PRO A 13 -1.41 12.92 10.49
C PRO A 13 -2.47 13.61 9.64
N PHE A 14 -2.07 14.35 8.60
CA PHE A 14 -3.01 15.01 7.68
C PHE A 14 -3.90 14.00 6.96
N PHE A 15 -3.33 12.97 6.34
CA PHE A 15 -4.10 11.94 5.65
C PHE A 15 -4.96 11.11 6.61
N ILE A 16 -4.46 10.77 7.80
CA ILE A 16 -5.27 10.11 8.84
C ILE A 16 -6.46 11.00 9.24
N GLY A 17 -6.24 12.31 9.37
CA GLY A 17 -7.30 13.28 9.61
C GLY A 17 -8.39 13.26 8.54
N LEU A 18 -8.01 13.21 7.25
CA LEU A 18 -8.96 13.12 6.14
C LEU A 18 -9.75 11.80 6.14
N VAL A 19 -9.09 10.67 6.43
CA VAL A 19 -9.78 9.38 6.60
C VAL A 19 -10.78 9.43 7.74
N LEU A 20 -10.43 10.03 8.89
CA LEU A 20 -11.35 10.19 10.01
C LEU A 20 -12.55 11.09 9.65
N ILE A 21 -12.32 12.18 8.91
CA ILE A 21 -13.40 13.04 8.42
C ILE A 21 -14.35 12.26 7.52
N GLU A 22 -13.84 11.45 6.60
CA GLU A 22 -14.68 10.61 5.73
C GLU A 22 -15.48 9.57 6.53
N ILE A 23 -14.86 8.92 7.52
CA ILE A 23 -15.55 7.97 8.42
C ILE A 23 -16.68 8.69 9.19
N LEU A 24 -16.42 9.88 9.73
CA LEU A 24 -17.41 10.67 10.47
C LEU A 24 -18.54 11.12 9.57
N TYR A 25 -18.23 11.57 8.34
CA TYR A 25 -19.21 11.93 7.33
C TYR A 25 -20.11 10.74 6.99
N GLY A 26 -19.54 9.56 6.73
CA GLY A 26 -20.28 8.33 6.47
C GLY A 26 -21.24 7.94 7.60
N ARG A 27 -20.85 8.14 8.86
CA ARG A 27 -21.73 7.94 10.02
C ARG A 27 -22.85 8.98 10.06
N PHE A 28 -22.54 10.23 9.78
CA PHE A 28 -23.50 11.33 9.77
C PHE A 28 -24.59 11.14 8.70
N VAL A 29 -24.21 10.72 7.48
CA VAL A 29 -25.16 10.43 6.39
C VAL A 29 -25.77 9.03 6.44
N LYS A 30 -25.36 8.20 7.43
CA LYS A 30 -25.81 6.81 7.62
C LYS A 30 -25.52 5.87 6.44
N ASP A 31 -24.45 6.15 5.70
CA ASP A 31 -24.01 5.35 4.55
C ASP A 31 -22.50 5.08 4.66
N GLN A 32 -22.10 4.23 5.61
CA GLN A 32 -20.69 4.01 5.91
C GLN A 32 -20.00 3.13 4.85
N LYS A 33 -18.96 3.68 4.21
CA LYS A 33 -18.13 2.96 3.21
C LYS A 33 -16.87 2.30 3.78
N HIS A 34 -16.56 2.53 5.05
CA HIS A 34 -15.43 1.89 5.72
C HIS A 34 -15.83 0.62 6.48
N ASN A 35 -15.13 -0.46 6.20
CA ASN A 35 -14.99 -1.57 7.13
C ASN A 35 -13.79 -1.32 8.05
N LEU A 36 -13.94 -1.49 9.37
CA LEU A 36 -12.87 -1.22 10.33
C LEU A 36 -11.62 -2.09 10.10
N MET A 37 -11.79 -3.40 9.89
CA MET A 37 -10.63 -4.29 9.72
C MET A 37 -9.93 -4.03 8.39
N ASP A 38 -10.69 -3.74 7.33
CA ASP A 38 -10.12 -3.31 6.06
C ASP A 38 -9.40 -1.96 6.17
N THR A 39 -9.96 -1.01 6.92
CA THR A 39 -9.32 0.29 7.19
C THR A 39 -8.02 0.11 7.95
N VAL A 40 -8.01 -0.74 8.98
CA VAL A 40 -6.77 -1.07 9.72
C VAL A 40 -5.75 -1.67 8.77
N SER A 41 -6.10 -2.71 8.01
CA SER A 41 -5.21 -3.32 7.01
C SER A 41 -4.66 -2.30 6.01
N SER A 42 -5.50 -1.38 5.54
CA SER A 42 -5.12 -0.34 4.58
C SER A 42 -4.09 0.63 5.16
N LEU A 43 -4.35 1.15 6.35
CA LEU A 43 -3.44 2.06 7.02
C LEU A 43 -2.14 1.37 7.42
N SER A 44 -2.21 0.11 7.90
CA SER A 44 -1.04 -0.72 8.17
C SER A 44 -0.17 -0.91 6.92
N SER A 45 -0.77 -1.10 5.74
CA SER A 45 -0.03 -1.17 4.47
C SER A 45 0.74 0.13 4.22
N GLY A 46 0.08 1.28 4.38
CA GLY A 46 0.70 2.59 4.26
C GLY A 46 1.87 2.77 5.22
N LEU A 47 1.70 2.40 6.50
CA LEU A 47 2.77 2.45 7.51
C LEU A 47 3.98 1.58 7.09
N THR A 48 3.76 0.35 6.62
CA THR A 48 4.88 -0.49 6.14
C THR A 48 5.59 0.11 4.94
N ASN A 49 4.85 0.69 3.99
CA ASN A 49 5.43 1.34 2.82
C ASN A 49 6.32 2.54 3.23
N VAL A 50 5.81 3.47 4.03
CA VAL A 50 6.58 4.67 4.41
C VAL A 50 7.80 4.34 5.27
N VAL A 51 7.72 3.32 6.13
CA VAL A 51 8.89 2.82 6.88
C VAL A 51 9.94 2.29 5.91
N LYS A 52 9.56 1.37 5.01
CA LYS A 52 10.49 0.78 4.02
C LYS A 52 11.09 1.83 3.08
N ASP A 53 10.28 2.78 2.62
CA ASP A 53 10.75 3.86 1.73
C ASP A 53 11.66 4.83 2.48
N SER A 54 11.36 5.19 3.73
CA SER A 54 12.23 6.05 4.56
C SER A 54 13.60 5.42 4.82
N LEU A 55 13.66 4.11 5.01
CA LEU A 55 14.89 3.36 5.23
C LEU A 55 15.73 3.19 3.95
N GLY A 56 15.19 3.54 2.79
CA GLY A 56 15.90 3.45 1.50
C GLY A 56 16.14 2.01 1.05
N LEU A 57 15.27 1.05 1.44
CA LEU A 57 15.45 -0.38 1.14
C LEU A 57 15.11 -0.76 -0.32
N VAL A 58 15.01 0.22 -1.22
CA VAL A 58 14.76 0.00 -2.65
C VAL A 58 16.07 -0.11 -3.40
N LEU A 59 16.23 -1.17 -4.20
CA LEU A 59 17.31 -1.26 -5.16
C LEU A 59 16.98 -0.39 -6.37
N ILE A 60 17.56 0.81 -6.44
CA ILE A 60 17.43 1.70 -7.58
C ILE A 60 18.31 1.18 -8.71
N LEU A 61 17.71 0.70 -9.80
CA LEU A 61 18.45 0.21 -10.96
C LEU A 61 19.13 1.37 -11.70
N VAL A 62 18.38 2.45 -11.89
CA VAL A 62 18.84 3.69 -12.52
C VAL A 62 18.16 4.85 -11.82
N SER A 63 18.93 5.86 -11.42
CA SER A 63 18.41 7.07 -10.79
C SER A 63 18.19 8.18 -11.82
N TYR A 64 17.26 9.10 -11.54
CA TYR A 64 17.06 10.28 -12.40
C TYR A 64 18.32 11.16 -12.51
N PRO A 65 19.07 11.44 -11.42
CA PRO A 65 20.35 12.14 -11.51
C PRO A 65 21.33 11.49 -12.49
N PHE A 66 21.43 10.15 -12.46
CA PHE A 66 22.31 9.42 -13.38
C PHE A 66 21.91 9.62 -14.84
N LEU A 67 20.61 9.53 -15.16
CA LEU A 67 20.11 9.79 -16.51
C LEU A 67 20.37 11.23 -16.94
N LEU A 68 20.11 12.19 -16.06
CA LEU A 68 20.32 13.61 -16.35
C LEU A 68 21.79 13.90 -16.65
N GLU A 69 22.71 13.38 -15.83
CA GLU A 69 24.16 13.58 -16.01
C GLU A 69 24.68 13.00 -17.34
N HIS A 70 24.17 11.84 -17.75
CA HIS A 70 24.73 11.10 -18.90
C HIS A 70 23.96 11.29 -20.21
N LEU A 71 22.69 11.70 -20.17
CA LEU A 71 21.83 11.80 -21.35
C LEU A 71 21.41 13.22 -21.71
N ALA A 72 21.50 14.19 -20.79
CA ALA A 72 21.01 15.55 -21.08
C ALA A 72 21.69 16.13 -22.33
N LEU A 73 20.86 16.54 -23.29
CA LEU A 73 21.32 17.19 -24.52
C LEU A 73 21.48 18.70 -24.35
N ILE A 74 20.73 19.26 -23.39
CA ILE A 74 20.69 20.68 -23.07
C ILE A 74 20.60 20.86 -21.55
N GLU A 75 20.99 22.02 -21.06
CA GLU A 75 20.79 22.42 -19.68
C GLU A 75 19.67 23.48 -19.62
N ILE A 76 18.66 23.27 -18.80
CA ILE A 76 17.55 24.21 -18.64
C ILE A 76 17.46 24.69 -17.18
N LYS A 77 17.31 26.00 -16.99
CA LYS A 77 17.03 26.59 -15.68
C LYS A 77 15.61 26.28 -15.21
N ALA A 78 15.42 26.08 -13.90
CA ALA A 78 14.12 25.82 -13.28
C ALA A 78 13.17 27.04 -13.30
N THR A 79 12.66 27.40 -14.49
CA THR A 79 11.62 28.43 -14.66
C THR A 79 10.24 27.85 -14.39
N TRP A 80 9.22 28.68 -14.12
CA TRP A 80 7.85 28.23 -13.86
C TRP A 80 7.30 27.30 -14.97
N LEU A 81 7.69 27.54 -16.23
CA LEU A 81 7.29 26.71 -17.36
C LEU A 81 7.89 25.30 -17.27
N VAL A 82 9.15 25.18 -16.82
CA VAL A 82 9.79 23.88 -16.59
C VAL A 82 9.07 23.09 -15.51
N TRP A 83 8.60 23.75 -14.44
CA TRP A 83 7.79 23.09 -13.41
C TRP A 83 6.48 22.52 -13.98
N VAL A 84 5.76 23.31 -14.79
CA VAL A 84 4.51 22.87 -15.42
C VAL A 84 4.76 21.70 -16.39
N VAL A 85 5.75 21.82 -17.28
CA VAL A 85 6.07 20.78 -18.26
C VAL A 85 6.58 19.51 -17.55
N ALA A 86 7.40 19.64 -16.52
CA ALA A 86 7.88 18.51 -15.73
C ALA A 86 6.74 17.80 -14.99
N PHE A 87 5.75 18.55 -14.48
CA PHE A 87 4.55 17.95 -13.87
C PHE A 87 3.74 17.14 -14.89
N VAL A 88 3.53 17.67 -16.10
CA VAL A 88 2.85 16.95 -17.19
C VAL A 88 3.65 15.72 -17.63
N ALA A 89 4.98 15.84 -17.71
CA ALA A 89 5.87 14.72 -18.05
C ALA A 89 5.85 13.62 -16.97
N LEU A 90 5.83 14.01 -15.68
CA LEU A 90 5.66 13.09 -14.56
C LEU A 90 4.32 12.38 -14.63
N ASP A 91 3.23 13.09 -14.92
CA ASP A 91 1.91 12.48 -15.05
C ASP A 91 1.81 11.51 -16.23
N PHE A 92 2.43 11.86 -17.37
CA PHE A 92 2.52 10.96 -18.53
C PHE A 92 3.36 9.71 -18.25
N ALA A 93 4.53 9.86 -17.61
CA ALA A 93 5.34 8.72 -17.16
C ALA A 93 4.56 7.85 -16.16
N GLY A 94 3.80 8.50 -15.27
CA GLY A 94 2.85 7.91 -14.35
C GLY A 94 1.81 7.02 -15.03
N TYR A 95 1.13 7.54 -16.05
CA TYR A 95 0.18 6.78 -16.88
C TYR A 95 0.80 5.51 -17.44
N TRP A 96 2.00 5.59 -18.03
CA TRP A 96 2.67 4.41 -18.58
C TRP A 96 3.11 3.42 -17.50
N ASN A 97 3.63 3.90 -16.38
CA ASN A 97 3.94 3.03 -15.24
C ASN A 97 2.70 2.28 -14.74
N HIS A 98 1.58 3.00 -14.66
CA HIS A 98 0.32 2.47 -14.19
C HIS A 98 -0.23 1.43 -15.19
N ARG A 99 -0.21 1.74 -16.48
CA ARG A 99 -0.59 0.80 -17.53
C ARG A 99 0.27 -0.45 -17.57
N LEU A 100 1.59 -0.32 -17.44
CA LEU A 100 2.49 -1.48 -17.34
C LEU A 100 2.16 -2.33 -16.11
N SER A 101 1.81 -1.69 -14.98
CA SER A 101 1.38 -2.37 -13.76
C SER A 101 0.10 -3.18 -13.95
N HIS A 102 -0.87 -2.69 -14.71
CA HIS A 102 -2.11 -3.45 -15.00
C HIS A 102 -1.93 -4.51 -16.09
N GLN A 103 -0.95 -4.35 -16.97
CA GLN A 103 -0.79 -5.24 -18.13
C GLN A 103 0.27 -6.33 -17.97
N ILE A 104 1.21 -6.26 -17.02
CA ILE A 104 2.34 -7.19 -16.92
C ILE A 104 2.45 -7.76 -15.51
N ASN A 105 2.52 -9.09 -15.39
CA ASN A 105 2.59 -9.82 -14.11
C ASN A 105 3.64 -9.27 -13.12
N LEU A 106 4.88 -9.00 -13.58
CA LEU A 106 5.94 -8.47 -12.72
C LEU A 106 5.59 -7.10 -12.12
N PHE A 107 5.03 -6.20 -12.91
CA PHE A 107 4.68 -4.85 -12.47
C PHE A 107 3.35 -4.84 -11.68
N TRP A 108 2.42 -5.72 -12.01
CA TRP A 108 1.19 -5.93 -11.23
C TRP A 108 1.49 -6.31 -9.78
N ASN A 109 2.56 -7.08 -9.53
CA ASN A 109 2.97 -7.39 -8.15
C ASN A 109 3.25 -6.12 -7.32
N GLN A 110 3.69 -5.03 -7.96
CA GLN A 110 3.98 -3.76 -7.31
C GLN A 110 2.73 -2.89 -7.11
N HIS A 111 1.57 -3.34 -7.58
CA HIS A 111 0.35 -2.51 -7.59
C HIS A 111 -0.89 -3.23 -7.07
N VAL A 112 -0.94 -4.56 -7.15
CA VAL A 112 -2.09 -5.40 -6.74
C VAL A 112 -2.60 -5.12 -5.33
N ILE A 113 -1.73 -4.76 -4.38
CA ILE A 113 -2.16 -4.44 -3.02
C ILE A 113 -3.04 -3.18 -2.96
N HIS A 114 -2.78 -2.21 -3.85
CA HIS A 114 -3.60 -1.01 -3.96
C HIS A 114 -5.06 -1.35 -4.31
N HIS A 115 -5.25 -2.33 -5.20
CA HIS A 115 -6.57 -2.85 -5.59
C HIS A 115 -7.12 -3.92 -4.65
N SER A 116 -6.34 -4.41 -3.67
CA SER A 116 -6.73 -5.58 -2.88
C SER A 116 -7.88 -5.34 -1.90
N SER A 117 -8.22 -4.08 -1.59
CA SER A 117 -9.37 -3.77 -0.74
C SER A 117 -10.67 -4.07 -1.47
N GLU A 118 -11.57 -4.77 -0.79
CA GLU A 118 -12.93 -5.00 -1.27
C GLU A 118 -13.87 -3.84 -0.90
N GLU A 119 -13.34 -2.80 -0.25
CA GLU A 119 -13.99 -1.51 0.00
C GLU A 119 -13.27 -0.40 -0.78
N PHE A 120 -13.96 0.71 -1.05
CA PHE A 120 -13.37 1.85 -1.74
C PHE A 120 -13.62 3.15 -0.98
N ASN A 121 -12.56 3.73 -0.41
CA ASN A 121 -12.58 4.88 0.47
C ASN A 121 -11.16 5.44 0.66
N LEU A 122 -10.98 6.56 1.36
CA LEU A 122 -9.70 7.24 1.48
C LEU A 122 -8.63 6.39 2.17
N ALA A 123 -9.02 5.41 3.00
CA ALA A 123 -8.05 4.49 3.59
C ALA A 123 -7.41 3.59 2.52
N CYS A 124 -8.18 3.15 1.50
CA CYS A 124 -7.65 2.31 0.43
C CYS A 124 -6.59 3.04 -0.42
N ALA A 125 -6.65 4.37 -0.52
CA ALA A 125 -5.60 5.20 -1.14
C ALA A 125 -4.21 4.96 -0.51
N LEU A 126 -4.19 4.62 0.79
CA LEU A 126 -2.97 4.40 1.57
C LEU A 126 -2.49 2.94 1.51
N ARG A 127 -3.16 2.07 0.75
CA ARG A 127 -2.65 0.72 0.43
C ARG A 127 -1.49 0.79 -0.56
N GLN A 128 -0.32 1.12 -0.03
CA GLN A 128 0.90 1.28 -0.81
C GLN A 128 1.77 0.02 -0.74
N PRO A 129 2.48 -0.31 -1.83
CA PRO A 129 3.28 -1.53 -1.93
C PRO A 129 4.59 -1.45 -1.14
N ILE A 130 5.00 -2.57 -0.58
CA ILE A 130 6.39 -2.82 -0.16
C ILE A 130 7.13 -3.75 -1.14
N SER A 131 6.39 -4.35 -2.08
CA SER A 131 6.91 -5.26 -3.11
C SER A 131 7.62 -4.54 -4.27
N ASN A 132 7.56 -3.21 -4.33
CA ASN A 132 8.30 -2.35 -5.26
C ASN A 132 9.78 -2.21 -4.87
N LEU A 133 10.49 -3.34 -4.83
CA LEU A 133 11.90 -3.41 -4.42
C LEU A 133 12.89 -2.99 -5.52
N LEU A 134 12.42 -2.90 -6.77
CA LEU A 134 13.22 -2.49 -7.93
C LEU A 134 12.77 -1.11 -8.43
N GLY A 135 13.63 -0.10 -8.28
CA GLY A 135 13.38 1.25 -8.77
C GLY A 135 13.76 1.40 -10.24
N TYR A 136 12.76 1.36 -11.14
CA TYR A 136 12.93 1.55 -12.59
C TYR A 136 12.23 2.81 -13.14
N TYR A 137 11.46 3.52 -12.31
CA TYR A 137 10.61 4.65 -12.74
C TYR A 137 11.39 5.75 -13.48
N ALA A 138 12.65 5.97 -13.12
CA ALA A 138 13.52 6.94 -13.79
C ALA A 138 13.64 6.70 -15.30
N LEU A 139 13.55 5.43 -15.76
CA LEU A 139 13.58 5.10 -17.19
C LEU A 139 12.40 5.69 -17.97
N LEU A 140 11.25 5.88 -17.31
CA LEU A 140 10.09 6.54 -17.92
C LEU A 140 10.27 8.07 -18.01
N LEU A 141 11.27 8.61 -17.31
CA LEU A 141 11.64 10.02 -17.33
C LEU A 141 12.82 10.33 -18.26
N ILE A 142 13.26 9.38 -19.09
CA ILE A 142 14.30 9.62 -20.11
C ILE A 142 14.00 10.88 -20.96
N PRO A 143 12.77 11.13 -21.45
CA PRO A 143 12.48 12.37 -22.18
C PRO A 143 12.76 13.64 -21.36
N ALA A 144 12.42 13.65 -20.07
CA ALA A 144 12.70 14.78 -19.19
C ALA A 144 14.22 14.97 -18.95
N ALA A 145 14.95 13.86 -18.80
CA ALA A 145 16.40 13.88 -18.65
C ALA A 145 17.10 14.39 -19.92
N LEU A 146 16.70 13.92 -21.12
CA LEU A 146 17.21 14.39 -22.41
C LEU A 146 17.03 15.91 -22.59
N LEU A 147 15.90 16.44 -22.11
CA LEU A 147 15.59 17.87 -22.13
C LEU A 147 16.23 18.65 -20.99
N GLY A 148 17.04 18.04 -20.14
CA GLY A 148 17.77 18.75 -19.08
C GLY A 148 16.92 19.24 -17.92
N VAL A 149 15.77 18.62 -17.64
CA VAL A 149 14.92 19.03 -16.51
C VAL A 149 15.68 18.84 -15.20
N PRO A 150 15.87 19.89 -14.37
CA PRO A 150 16.68 19.78 -13.16
C PRO A 150 16.16 18.73 -12.18
N ASN A 151 17.06 17.95 -11.58
CA ASN A 151 16.72 16.91 -10.60
C ASN A 151 15.88 17.46 -9.43
N GLN A 152 16.16 18.68 -8.96
CA GLN A 152 15.41 19.31 -7.88
C GLN A 152 13.91 19.49 -8.23
N VAL A 153 13.59 19.79 -9.50
CA VAL A 153 12.20 19.93 -9.96
C VAL A 153 11.49 18.59 -9.84
N ILE A 154 12.09 17.52 -10.33
CA ILE A 154 11.53 16.16 -10.24
C ILE A 154 11.40 15.70 -8.78
N ALA A 155 12.43 15.92 -7.96
CA ALA A 155 12.45 15.51 -6.55
C ALA A 155 11.35 16.17 -5.72
N ILE A 156 10.97 17.42 -6.04
CA ILE A 156 9.90 18.15 -5.36
C ILE A 156 8.53 17.79 -5.94
N LEU A 157 8.40 17.68 -7.26
CA LEU A 157 7.11 17.39 -7.90
C LEU A 157 6.64 15.95 -7.68
N ALA A 158 7.54 14.97 -7.61
CA ALA A 158 7.17 13.56 -7.45
C ALA A 158 6.28 13.29 -6.21
N PRO A 159 6.63 13.72 -4.98
CA PRO A 159 5.75 13.52 -3.83
C PRO A 159 4.47 14.36 -3.92
N ILE A 160 4.51 15.58 -4.47
CA ILE A 160 3.31 16.41 -4.67
C ILE A 160 2.33 15.71 -5.62
N HIS A 161 2.83 15.18 -6.73
CA HIS A 161 2.05 14.43 -7.71
C HIS A 161 1.44 13.16 -7.11
N LEU A 162 2.21 12.41 -6.31
CA LEU A 162 1.69 11.25 -5.57
C LEU A 162 0.58 11.64 -4.60
N PHE A 163 0.77 12.69 -3.79
CA PHE A 163 -0.21 13.12 -2.80
C PHE A 163 -1.48 13.72 -3.41
N ALA A 164 -1.37 14.36 -4.59
CA ALA A 164 -2.50 14.89 -5.32
C ALA A 164 -3.49 13.80 -5.80
N GLN A 165 -3.10 12.52 -5.77
CA GLN A 165 -3.95 11.38 -6.14
C GLN A 165 -4.85 10.90 -5.00
N PHE A 166 -4.60 11.32 -3.76
CA PHE A 166 -5.29 10.77 -2.59
C PHE A 166 -6.81 11.02 -2.61
N TRP A 167 -7.22 12.26 -2.91
CA TRP A 167 -8.58 12.75 -2.64
C TRP A 167 -9.68 12.04 -3.43
N TYR A 168 -9.37 11.46 -4.60
CA TYR A 168 -10.37 10.84 -5.46
C TYR A 168 -10.72 9.39 -5.07
N HIS A 169 -10.16 8.86 -3.98
CA HIS A 169 -10.51 7.55 -3.44
C HIS A 169 -11.76 7.63 -2.56
N THR A 170 -12.90 7.96 -3.13
CA THR A 170 -14.15 8.07 -2.37
C THR A 170 -15.36 7.67 -3.19
N GLN A 171 -16.39 7.15 -2.52
CA GLN A 171 -17.69 6.88 -3.13
C GLN A 171 -18.70 8.00 -2.91
N TYR A 172 -18.40 8.99 -2.06
CA TYR A 172 -19.36 10.04 -1.72
C TYR A 172 -19.47 11.15 -2.77
N ILE A 173 -18.52 11.22 -3.70
CA ILE A 173 -18.51 12.20 -4.79
C ILE A 173 -18.91 11.48 -6.08
N GLY A 174 -20.04 11.88 -6.67
CA GLY A 174 -20.53 11.36 -7.94
C GLY A 174 -19.71 11.85 -9.14
N LYS A 175 -20.35 11.89 -10.32
CA LYS A 175 -19.74 12.44 -11.54
C LYS A 175 -19.48 13.94 -11.40
N MET A 176 -18.39 14.43 -11.99
CA MET A 176 -17.98 15.85 -11.91
C MET A 176 -18.07 16.61 -13.24
N GLY A 177 -18.79 16.06 -14.23
CA GLY A 177 -19.11 16.74 -15.48
C GLY A 177 -17.86 17.10 -16.30
N ILE A 178 -17.68 18.39 -16.61
CA ILE A 178 -16.58 18.87 -17.47
C ILE A 178 -15.20 18.50 -16.92
N LEU A 179 -15.05 18.38 -15.60
CA LEU A 179 -13.77 18.01 -14.99
C LEU A 179 -13.29 16.61 -15.41
N GLU A 180 -14.21 15.69 -15.72
CA GLU A 180 -13.92 14.31 -16.14
C GLU A 180 -13.30 14.20 -17.54
N TYR A 181 -13.14 15.33 -18.22
CA TYR A 181 -12.43 15.42 -19.50
C TYR A 181 -10.99 15.90 -19.35
N VAL A 182 -10.60 16.42 -18.19
CA VAL A 182 -9.28 17.00 -17.95
C VAL A 182 -8.55 16.25 -16.83
N ILE A 183 -9.19 16.12 -15.67
CA ILE A 183 -8.58 15.51 -14.49
C ILE A 183 -9.25 14.17 -14.16
N VAL A 184 -8.53 13.30 -13.47
CA VAL A 184 -9.10 12.09 -12.86
C VAL A 184 -10.01 12.50 -11.70
N THR A 185 -11.19 11.92 -11.66
CA THR A 185 -12.23 12.21 -10.67
C THR A 185 -12.59 10.96 -9.86
N PRO A 186 -13.32 11.10 -8.73
CA PRO A 186 -13.74 9.94 -7.94
C PRO A 186 -14.54 8.91 -8.72
N SER A 187 -15.40 9.35 -9.65
CA SER A 187 -16.15 8.44 -10.54
C SER A 187 -15.23 7.61 -11.44
N GLN A 188 -14.26 8.26 -12.08
CA GLN A 188 -13.29 7.57 -12.94
C GLN A 188 -12.40 6.61 -12.14
N HIS A 189 -12.02 6.99 -10.92
CA HIS A 189 -11.17 6.15 -10.07
C HIS A 189 -11.93 4.97 -9.44
N ARG A 190 -13.24 5.10 -9.19
CA ARG A 190 -14.08 3.94 -8.83
C ARG A 190 -14.09 2.89 -9.92
N VAL A 191 -14.25 3.30 -11.19
CA VAL A 191 -14.16 2.40 -12.35
C VAL A 191 -12.80 1.74 -12.40
N HIS A 192 -11.74 2.52 -12.20
CA HIS A 192 -10.37 1.99 -12.19
C HIS A 192 -10.16 0.86 -11.17
N HIS A 193 -10.71 1.02 -9.95
CA HIS A 193 -10.60 0.01 -8.90
C HIS A 193 -11.57 -1.17 -9.04
N ALA A 194 -12.47 -1.13 -10.01
CA ALA A 194 -13.52 -2.11 -10.12
C ALA A 194 -13.05 -3.41 -10.80
N ILE A 195 -13.59 -4.54 -10.36
CA ILE A 195 -13.36 -5.87 -10.93
C ILE A 195 -14.43 -6.27 -11.95
N ASN A 196 -15.40 -5.40 -12.23
CA ASN A 196 -16.44 -5.65 -13.22
C ASN A 196 -15.80 -5.87 -14.61
N PRO A 197 -16.35 -6.77 -15.45
CA PRO A 197 -15.87 -6.99 -16.81
C PRO A 197 -15.81 -5.71 -17.67
N GLU A 198 -16.73 -4.77 -17.45
CA GLU A 198 -16.82 -3.48 -18.15
C GLU A 198 -15.67 -2.53 -17.78
N TYR A 199 -15.10 -2.70 -16.59
CA TYR A 199 -14.23 -1.71 -15.94
C TYR A 199 -12.78 -2.15 -15.79
N ILE A 200 -12.50 -3.45 -15.95
CA ILE A 200 -11.15 -3.98 -15.79
C ILE A 200 -10.15 -3.32 -16.76
N ASP A 201 -8.97 -2.99 -16.25
CA ASP A 201 -7.89 -2.32 -16.98
C ASP A 201 -8.29 -0.98 -17.63
N LYS A 202 -9.20 -0.22 -16.99
CA LYS A 202 -9.64 1.12 -17.42
C LYS A 202 -9.16 2.24 -16.49
N ASN A 203 -9.18 3.47 -17.02
CA ASN A 203 -8.89 4.72 -16.31
C ASN A 203 -7.57 4.69 -15.54
N LEU A 204 -6.45 4.62 -16.27
CA LEU A 204 -5.09 4.48 -15.77
C LEU A 204 -4.37 5.83 -15.58
N GLY A 205 -5.00 6.95 -15.91
CA GLY A 205 -4.48 8.29 -15.60
C GLY A 205 -4.30 8.49 -14.10
N GLN A 206 -3.35 9.34 -13.71
CA GLN A 206 -3.09 9.65 -12.31
C GLN A 206 -3.69 11.01 -11.90
N ILE A 207 -3.30 12.08 -12.60
CA ILE A 207 -3.90 13.41 -12.42
C ILE A 207 -4.73 13.79 -13.65
N PHE A 208 -4.21 13.60 -14.87
CA PHE A 208 -4.95 13.91 -16.09
C PHE A 208 -5.56 12.65 -16.72
N CYS A 209 -6.87 12.68 -16.95
CA CYS A 209 -7.59 11.59 -17.65
C CYS A 209 -7.49 11.71 -19.18
N ILE A 210 -6.81 12.75 -19.69
CA ILE A 210 -6.57 12.96 -21.12
C ILE A 210 -5.82 11.77 -21.73
N TRP A 211 -4.86 11.19 -20.99
CA TRP A 211 -4.10 10.02 -21.43
C TRP A 211 -4.99 8.82 -21.69
N ASP A 212 -5.99 8.60 -20.84
CA ASP A 212 -6.95 7.50 -21.02
C ASP A 212 -7.73 7.61 -22.32
N ARG A 213 -8.10 8.83 -22.71
CA ARG A 213 -8.79 9.10 -23.96
C ARG A 213 -7.85 8.94 -25.15
N MET A 214 -6.62 9.47 -25.03
CA MET A 214 -5.61 9.38 -26.09
C MET A 214 -5.20 7.93 -26.40
N PHE A 215 -5.10 7.09 -25.38
CA PHE A 215 -4.59 5.72 -25.51
C PHE A 215 -5.65 4.62 -25.35
N GLY A 216 -6.94 5.00 -25.35
CA GLY A 216 -8.07 4.08 -25.44
C GLY A 216 -8.36 3.28 -24.17
N THR A 217 -7.99 3.80 -22.99
CA THR A 217 -8.23 3.17 -21.68
C THR A 217 -9.34 3.85 -20.89
N PHE A 218 -9.95 4.93 -21.41
CA PHE A 218 -11.08 5.60 -20.76
C PHE A 218 -12.34 4.73 -20.75
N GLN A 219 -13.02 4.70 -19.60
CA GLN A 219 -14.35 4.13 -19.42
C GLN A 219 -15.14 4.98 -18.41
N GLU A 220 -16.35 5.38 -18.78
CA GLU A 220 -17.24 6.09 -17.86
C GLU A 220 -17.84 5.11 -16.84
N GLU A 221 -18.12 5.60 -15.63
CA GLU A 221 -18.94 4.87 -14.67
C GLU A 221 -20.39 4.83 -15.18
N LEU A 222 -20.90 3.63 -15.44
CA LEU A 222 -22.25 3.42 -15.94
C LEU A 222 -23.22 3.32 -14.76
N ASP A 223 -24.36 4.00 -14.88
CA ASP A 223 -25.36 4.09 -13.80
C ASP A 223 -26.01 2.73 -13.50
N ASP A 224 -26.07 1.83 -14.48
CA ASP A 224 -26.64 0.48 -14.40
C ASP A 224 -25.62 -0.62 -14.06
N VAL A 225 -24.33 -0.30 -14.03
CA VAL A 225 -23.25 -1.23 -13.69
C VAL A 225 -22.50 -0.72 -12.45
N PRO A 226 -23.00 -0.98 -11.23
CA PRO A 226 -22.36 -0.48 -10.02
C PRO A 226 -20.97 -1.12 -9.81
N PRO A 227 -19.91 -0.33 -9.59
CA PRO A 227 -18.56 -0.84 -9.35
C PRO A 227 -18.48 -1.80 -8.16
N GLN A 228 -17.78 -2.91 -8.37
CA GLN A 228 -17.44 -3.93 -7.37
C GLN A 228 -15.94 -3.95 -7.19
N TYR A 229 -15.43 -3.99 -5.95
CA TYR A 229 -14.00 -3.78 -5.67
C TYR A 229 -13.28 -5.04 -5.22
N GLY A 230 -11.95 -4.95 -5.17
CA GLY A 230 -11.05 -6.01 -4.79
C GLY A 230 -10.20 -6.45 -5.98
N VAL A 231 -9.82 -7.72 -5.97
CA VAL A 231 -9.08 -8.34 -7.07
C VAL A 231 -9.75 -9.67 -7.43
N LEU A 232 -9.77 -10.02 -8.73
CA LEU A 232 -10.40 -11.26 -9.22
C LEU A 232 -9.90 -12.53 -8.51
N LYS A 233 -8.69 -12.48 -7.93
CA LYS A 233 -8.15 -13.49 -7.02
C LYS A 233 -8.06 -12.88 -5.61
N PRO A 234 -9.11 -12.98 -4.78
CA PRO A 234 -9.18 -12.30 -3.50
C PRO A 234 -7.96 -12.53 -2.63
N ALA A 235 -7.59 -11.50 -1.86
CA ALA A 235 -6.46 -11.56 -0.95
C ALA A 235 -6.71 -12.58 0.19
N ASN A 236 -7.96 -12.65 0.69
CA ASN A 236 -8.38 -13.53 1.79
C ASN A 236 -7.49 -13.44 3.05
N THR A 237 -7.03 -12.24 3.37
CA THR A 237 -6.20 -11.94 4.54
C THR A 237 -6.24 -10.43 4.80
N TRP A 238 -6.16 -10.03 6.06
CA TRP A 238 -5.96 -8.64 6.47
C TRP A 238 -4.48 -8.26 6.53
N ASN A 239 -3.56 -9.20 6.41
CA ASN A 239 -2.13 -8.95 6.58
C ASN A 239 -1.51 -8.33 5.30
N PRO A 240 -1.18 -7.02 5.30
CA PRO A 240 -0.72 -6.33 4.10
C PRO A 240 0.62 -6.84 3.59
N ILE A 241 1.48 -7.39 4.46
CA ILE A 241 2.76 -7.97 4.06
C ILE A 241 2.50 -9.25 3.26
N ILE A 242 1.56 -10.10 3.68
CA ILE A 242 1.17 -11.29 2.92
C ILE A 242 0.60 -10.88 1.56
N ILE A 243 -0.33 -9.92 1.53
CA ILE A 243 -0.98 -9.44 0.28
C ILE A 243 0.07 -9.01 -0.76
N ASN A 244 1.09 -8.25 -0.35
CA ASN A 244 2.17 -7.77 -1.23
C ASN A 244 2.91 -8.88 -1.98
N PHE A 245 3.02 -10.08 -1.40
CA PHE A 245 3.81 -11.17 -1.95
C PHE A 245 2.97 -12.34 -2.48
N GLN A 246 1.64 -12.30 -2.34
CA GLN A 246 0.76 -13.36 -2.85
C GLN A 246 0.78 -13.50 -4.38
N HIS A 247 0.93 -12.40 -5.12
CA HIS A 247 0.95 -12.47 -6.59
C HIS A 247 2.26 -13.09 -7.09
N ILE A 248 3.41 -12.54 -6.69
CA ILE A 248 4.72 -13.09 -7.07
C ILE A 248 4.89 -14.55 -6.61
N TRP A 249 4.40 -14.90 -5.42
CA TRP A 249 4.45 -16.29 -4.95
C TRP A 249 3.69 -17.25 -5.87
N ARG A 250 2.51 -16.86 -6.34
CA ARG A 250 1.73 -17.65 -7.31
C ARG A 250 2.47 -17.79 -8.64
N LEU A 251 3.11 -16.71 -9.13
CA LEU A 251 3.94 -16.78 -10.34
C LEU A 251 5.14 -17.71 -10.17
N MET A 252 5.82 -17.66 -9.03
CA MET A 252 6.93 -18.59 -8.69
C MET A 252 6.46 -20.05 -8.71
N GLN A 253 5.29 -20.33 -8.12
CA GLN A 253 4.71 -21.68 -8.12
C GLN A 253 4.39 -22.15 -9.54
N ASP A 254 3.80 -21.30 -10.37
CA ASP A 254 3.47 -21.65 -11.75
C ASP A 254 4.72 -21.85 -12.61
N ALA A 255 5.74 -20.99 -12.45
CA ALA A 255 7.05 -21.12 -13.10
C ALA A 255 7.76 -22.42 -12.67
N TRP A 256 7.65 -22.79 -11.40
CA TRP A 256 8.22 -24.05 -10.89
C TRP A 256 7.52 -25.27 -11.48
N ARG A 257 6.18 -25.26 -11.50
CA ARG A 257 5.31 -26.39 -11.90
C ARG A 257 5.28 -26.66 -13.40
N THR A 258 5.42 -25.63 -14.24
CA THR A 258 5.35 -25.84 -15.69
C THR A 258 6.52 -26.68 -16.21
N ARG A 259 6.24 -27.54 -17.19
CA ARG A 259 7.26 -28.36 -17.88
C ARG A 259 8.05 -27.57 -18.91
N SER A 260 7.50 -26.46 -19.40
CA SER A 260 8.10 -25.65 -20.46
C SER A 260 9.12 -24.68 -19.88
N TYR A 261 10.41 -24.86 -20.22
CA TYR A 261 11.49 -23.95 -19.80
C TYR A 261 11.25 -22.50 -20.26
N TRP A 262 10.65 -22.32 -21.44
CA TRP A 262 10.29 -21.00 -21.93
C TRP A 262 9.21 -20.35 -21.07
N ASP A 263 8.18 -21.11 -20.68
CA ASP A 263 7.12 -20.61 -19.80
C ASP A 263 7.64 -20.22 -18.42
N LYS A 264 8.71 -20.86 -17.91
CA LYS A 264 9.39 -20.44 -16.67
C LYS A 264 9.99 -19.03 -16.78
N LEU A 265 10.45 -18.66 -17.97
CA LEU A 265 11.12 -17.37 -18.22
C LEU A 265 10.14 -16.28 -18.65
N ARG A 266 9.17 -16.58 -19.52
CA ARG A 266 8.27 -15.52 -20.02
C ARG A 266 7.17 -15.14 -19.04
N ILE A 267 6.77 -16.02 -18.12
CA ILE A 267 5.62 -15.79 -17.21
C ILE A 267 5.64 -14.42 -16.50
N TRP A 268 6.82 -13.94 -16.12
CA TRP A 268 7.01 -12.65 -15.44
C TRP A 268 6.60 -11.45 -16.31
N PHE A 269 6.74 -11.58 -17.63
CA PHE A 269 6.47 -10.52 -18.59
C PHE A 269 5.16 -10.74 -19.36
N MET A 270 4.46 -11.85 -19.12
CA MET A 270 3.18 -12.14 -19.75
C MET A 270 2.06 -11.29 -19.14
N PRO A 271 0.93 -11.14 -19.88
CA PRO A 271 -0.23 -10.40 -19.40
C PRO A 271 -0.75 -10.88 -18.04
N THR A 272 -1.32 -9.96 -17.27
CA THR A 272 -1.98 -10.28 -16.00
C THR A 272 -3.01 -11.39 -16.20
N GLY A 273 -2.96 -12.40 -15.32
CA GLY A 273 -3.84 -13.57 -15.41
C GLY A 273 -3.38 -14.68 -16.36
N TRP A 274 -2.37 -14.45 -17.22
CA TRP A 274 -1.77 -15.51 -18.04
C TRP A 274 -1.09 -16.56 -17.14
N ARG A 275 -1.28 -17.84 -17.48
CA ARG A 275 -0.64 -18.98 -16.83
C ARG A 275 -0.25 -20.03 -17.89
N PRO A 276 0.82 -20.81 -17.68
CA PRO A 276 1.17 -21.92 -18.56
C PRO A 276 0.01 -22.92 -18.68
N LYS A 277 -0.24 -23.43 -19.89
CA LYS A 277 -1.42 -24.29 -20.16
C LYS A 277 -1.43 -25.55 -19.30
N ASP A 278 -0.28 -26.23 -19.21
CA ASP A 278 -0.12 -27.44 -18.41
C ASP A 278 -0.37 -27.21 -16.91
N VAL A 279 -0.02 -26.01 -16.41
CA VAL A 279 -0.28 -25.62 -15.03
C VAL A 279 -1.73 -25.21 -14.82
N LYS A 280 -2.35 -24.48 -15.77
CA LYS A 280 -3.76 -24.10 -15.70
C LYS A 280 -4.68 -25.33 -15.62
N ASP A 281 -4.37 -26.36 -16.41
CA ASP A 281 -5.15 -27.59 -16.48
C ASP A 281 -4.97 -28.46 -15.22
N LYS A 282 -3.72 -28.57 -14.70
CA LYS A 282 -3.40 -29.44 -13.56
C LYS A 282 -3.60 -28.79 -12.19
N TYR A 283 -3.45 -27.46 -12.10
CA TYR A 283 -3.52 -26.67 -10.87
C TYR A 283 -4.42 -25.44 -11.09
N PRO A 284 -5.75 -25.65 -11.25
CA PRO A 284 -6.69 -24.55 -11.44
C PRO A 284 -6.66 -23.60 -10.24
N VAL A 285 -6.90 -22.32 -10.51
CA VAL A 285 -7.02 -21.27 -9.49
C VAL A 285 -8.39 -20.66 -9.64
N GLU A 286 -9.16 -20.67 -8.56
CA GLU A 286 -10.47 -20.04 -8.51
C GLU A 286 -10.32 -18.52 -8.62
N VAL A 287 -11.22 -17.92 -9.40
CA VAL A 287 -11.33 -16.47 -9.59
C VAL A 287 -12.80 -16.10 -9.49
N ILE A 288 -13.08 -14.88 -9.05
CA ILE A 288 -14.45 -14.34 -9.02
C ILE A 288 -15.00 -14.34 -10.46
N GLN A 289 -16.14 -14.98 -10.65
CA GLN A 289 -16.90 -14.98 -11.91
C GLN A 289 -18.13 -14.09 -11.82
N ASP A 290 -18.81 -14.13 -10.66
CA ASP A 290 -19.95 -13.28 -10.34
C ASP A 290 -19.50 -12.17 -9.38
N VAL A 291 -19.28 -10.98 -9.93
CA VAL A 291 -18.79 -9.82 -9.18
C VAL A 291 -19.84 -9.23 -8.24
N TYR A 292 -21.11 -9.59 -8.36
CA TYR A 292 -22.19 -9.05 -7.51
C TYR A 292 -22.53 -9.96 -6.34
N ASN A 293 -22.28 -11.26 -6.45
CA ASN A 293 -22.61 -12.24 -5.42
C ASN A 293 -21.39 -12.89 -4.74
N PHE A 294 -20.17 -12.40 -4.98
CA PHE A 294 -19.00 -12.90 -4.25
C PHE A 294 -19.03 -12.48 -2.78
N LYS A 295 -18.55 -13.36 -1.90
CA LYS A 295 -18.46 -13.08 -0.47
C LYS A 295 -17.16 -12.33 -0.18
N LYS A 296 -17.28 -11.08 0.27
CA LYS A 296 -16.16 -10.30 0.80
C LYS A 296 -15.50 -11.02 1.99
N TYR A 297 -14.18 -10.88 2.10
CA TYR A 297 -13.41 -11.37 3.22
C TYR A 297 -13.83 -10.67 4.51
N SER A 298 -14.44 -11.44 5.41
CA SER A 298 -14.94 -10.95 6.69
C SER A 298 -14.93 -12.08 7.72
N PRO A 299 -13.75 -12.44 8.27
CA PRO A 299 -13.67 -13.43 9.33
C PRO A 299 -14.47 -12.96 10.56
N GLU A 300 -15.07 -13.90 11.28
CA GLU A 300 -15.84 -13.57 12.48
C GLU A 300 -14.93 -12.92 13.53
N THR A 301 -15.36 -11.75 14.00
CA THR A 301 -14.50 -10.86 14.78
C THR A 301 -15.31 -10.23 15.90
N SER A 302 -14.79 -10.31 17.14
CA SER A 302 -15.40 -9.69 18.30
C SER A 302 -15.18 -8.16 18.32
N PRO A 303 -16.03 -7.40 19.03
CA PRO A 303 -15.77 -5.98 19.28
C PRO A 303 -14.44 -5.72 19.99
N TRP A 304 -13.99 -6.65 20.83
CA TRP A 304 -12.72 -6.54 21.57
C TRP A 304 -11.51 -6.69 20.65
N LEU A 305 -11.52 -7.65 19.72
CA LEU A 305 -10.44 -7.78 18.74
C LEU A 305 -10.39 -6.57 17.79
N LYS A 306 -11.55 -6.03 17.41
CA LYS A 306 -11.64 -4.76 16.66
C LYS A 306 -10.99 -3.61 17.43
N GLY A 307 -11.28 -3.47 18.72
CA GLY A 307 -10.67 -2.47 19.59
C GLY A 307 -9.15 -2.67 19.72
N TYR A 308 -8.69 -3.91 19.87
CA TYR A 308 -7.27 -4.25 19.93
C TYR A 308 -6.53 -3.93 18.62
N ALA A 309 -7.10 -4.28 17.46
CA ALA A 309 -6.52 -3.97 16.17
C ALA A 309 -6.37 -2.46 15.96
N LEU A 310 -7.39 -1.68 16.37
CA LEU A 310 -7.33 -0.22 16.34
C LEU A 310 -6.26 0.33 17.30
N PHE A 311 -6.16 -0.21 18.52
CA PHE A 311 -5.10 0.15 19.47
C PHE A 311 -3.70 -0.12 18.89
N GLN A 312 -3.48 -1.29 18.29
CA GLN A 312 -2.20 -1.65 17.67
C GLN A 312 -1.84 -0.71 16.52
N LEU A 313 -2.81 -0.37 15.66
CA LEU A 313 -2.61 0.61 14.59
C LEU A 313 -2.20 1.98 15.14
N ILE A 314 -2.93 2.49 16.15
CA ILE A 314 -2.65 3.79 16.76
C ILE A 314 -1.25 3.80 17.40
N ALA A 315 -0.94 2.79 18.21
CA ALA A 315 0.37 2.68 18.85
C ALA A 315 1.51 2.58 17.82
N THR A 316 1.34 1.76 16.78
CA THR A 316 2.32 1.62 15.69
C THR A 316 2.50 2.94 14.93
N THR A 317 1.41 3.70 14.71
CA THR A 317 1.48 5.02 14.08
C THR A 317 2.29 5.99 14.94
N PHE A 318 2.05 6.05 16.26
CA PHE A 318 2.83 6.90 17.16
C PHE A 318 4.31 6.52 17.20
N LEU A 319 4.61 5.22 17.27
CA LEU A 319 5.97 4.72 17.23
C LEU A 319 6.68 5.10 15.92
N MET A 320 6.00 4.99 14.78
CA MET A 320 6.54 5.41 13.48
C MET A 320 6.76 6.93 13.40
N LEU A 321 5.82 7.74 13.89
CA LEU A 321 5.98 9.20 13.92
C LEU A 321 7.14 9.60 14.83
N PHE A 322 7.32 8.93 15.97
CA PHE A 322 8.49 9.13 16.82
C PHE A 322 9.79 8.74 16.09
N MET A 323 9.81 7.60 15.39
CA MET A 323 10.96 7.19 14.56
C MET A 323 11.32 8.24 13.50
N PHE A 324 10.32 8.86 12.85
CA PHE A 324 10.56 9.94 11.87
C PHE A 324 10.99 11.25 12.49
N TYR A 325 10.47 11.57 13.68
CA TYR A 325 10.87 12.76 14.42
C TYR A 325 12.32 12.68 14.89
N SER A 326 12.74 11.52 15.41
CA SER A 326 14.10 11.27 15.90
C SER A 326 15.00 10.59 14.86
N TYR A 327 14.70 10.79 13.57
CA TYR A 327 15.32 10.03 12.47
C TYR A 327 16.85 10.16 12.44
N SER A 328 17.34 11.38 12.68
CA SER A 328 18.77 11.69 12.60
C SER A 328 19.55 11.26 13.85
N GLU A 329 18.86 11.22 14.99
CA GLU A 329 19.42 10.86 16.29
C GLU A 329 19.57 9.35 16.48
N ILE A 330 18.64 8.56 15.93
CA ILE A 330 18.61 7.10 16.09
C ILE A 330 19.77 6.40 15.35
N GLY A 331 20.23 6.97 14.23
CA GLY A 331 21.23 6.37 13.36
C GLY A 331 20.69 5.19 12.54
N PHE A 332 21.40 4.81 11.47
CA PHE A 332 20.89 3.84 10.48
C PHE A 332 20.59 2.46 11.07
N ASP A 333 21.51 1.90 11.87
CA ASP A 333 21.31 0.57 12.48
C ASP A 333 20.13 0.56 13.46
N GLY A 334 19.96 1.66 14.22
CA GLY A 334 18.82 1.85 15.10
C GLY A 334 17.51 1.96 14.32
N LEU A 335 17.51 2.70 13.21
CA LEU A 335 16.33 2.86 12.34
C LEU A 335 15.93 1.52 11.70
N LEU A 336 16.90 0.70 11.29
CA LEU A 336 16.64 -0.65 10.81
C LEU A 336 15.98 -1.51 11.88
N LEU A 337 16.49 -1.49 13.11
CA LEU A 337 15.92 -2.25 14.21
C LEU A 337 14.51 -1.77 14.58
N PHE A 338 14.31 -0.45 14.69
CA PHE A 338 13.01 0.14 14.98
C PHE A 338 12.00 -0.16 13.87
N GLY A 339 12.39 0.03 12.61
CA GLY A 339 11.60 -0.36 11.45
C GLY A 339 11.22 -1.84 11.46
N ALA A 340 12.13 -2.74 11.87
CA ALA A 340 11.84 -4.16 12.03
C ALA A 340 10.77 -4.42 13.11
N PHE A 341 10.81 -3.74 14.26
CA PHE A 341 9.76 -3.84 15.28
C PHE A 341 8.38 -3.40 14.76
N ILE A 342 8.33 -2.34 13.96
CA ILE A 342 7.10 -1.87 13.30
C ILE A 342 6.61 -2.92 12.30
N PHE A 343 7.48 -3.43 11.43
CA PHE A 343 7.15 -4.43 10.41
C PHE A 343 6.64 -5.74 11.01
N VAL A 344 7.38 -6.32 11.96
CA VAL A 344 6.99 -7.54 12.67
C VAL A 344 5.70 -7.29 13.44
N GLY A 345 5.50 -6.08 13.95
CA GLY A 345 4.27 -5.70 14.62
C GLY A 345 3.05 -5.71 13.73
N ILE A 346 3.14 -5.02 12.60
CA ILE A 346 2.11 -5.01 11.58
C ILE A 346 1.82 -6.44 11.11
N TYR A 347 2.86 -7.25 10.88
CA TYR A 347 2.68 -8.65 10.54
C TYR A 347 1.91 -9.41 11.63
N GLY A 348 2.29 -9.25 12.89
CA GLY A 348 1.72 -9.96 14.03
C GLY A 348 0.24 -9.64 14.27
N TYR A 349 -0.11 -8.37 14.51
CA TYR A 349 -1.50 -8.04 14.84
C TYR A 349 -2.45 -8.22 13.64
N THR A 350 -2.00 -8.03 12.40
CA THR A 350 -2.85 -8.30 11.23
C THR A 350 -3.03 -9.80 10.96
N THR A 351 -2.05 -10.63 11.30
CA THR A 351 -2.20 -12.09 11.35
C THR A 351 -3.18 -12.52 12.45
N LEU A 352 -3.21 -11.81 13.57
CA LEU A 352 -4.19 -12.02 14.63
C LEU A 352 -5.60 -11.59 14.20
N MET A 353 -5.73 -10.51 13.41
CA MET A 353 -7.00 -10.12 12.77
C MET A 353 -7.55 -11.22 11.86
N ASP A 354 -6.65 -12.01 11.24
CA ASP A 354 -7.00 -13.20 10.44
C ASP A 354 -7.28 -14.45 11.29
N ARG A 355 -7.20 -14.34 12.62
CA ARG A 355 -7.45 -15.46 13.55
C ARG A 355 -6.54 -16.66 13.26
N LYS A 356 -5.27 -16.41 12.97
CA LYS A 356 -4.27 -17.47 12.78
C LYS A 356 -3.60 -17.84 14.09
N SER A 357 -3.46 -19.14 14.35
CA SER A 357 -2.89 -19.69 15.58
C SER A 357 -1.46 -19.22 15.83
N TYR A 358 -0.64 -19.12 14.79
CA TYR A 358 0.75 -18.68 14.89
C TYR A 358 0.93 -17.17 15.17
N ALA A 359 -0.14 -16.37 15.15
CA ALA A 359 -0.09 -14.95 15.51
C ALA A 359 0.48 -14.74 16.93
N VAL A 360 0.08 -15.58 17.89
CA VAL A 360 0.52 -15.47 19.28
C VAL A 360 2.04 -15.58 19.42
N LEU A 361 2.67 -16.45 18.62
CA LEU A 361 4.12 -16.62 18.67
C LEU A 361 4.83 -15.32 18.26
N ILE A 362 4.32 -14.65 17.22
CA ILE A 362 4.88 -13.39 16.72
C ILE A 362 4.69 -12.30 17.78
N GLU A 363 3.48 -12.14 18.33
CA GLU A 363 3.18 -11.12 19.33
C GLU A 363 3.98 -11.32 20.62
N VAL A 364 4.14 -12.57 21.08
CA VAL A 364 4.95 -12.91 22.26
C VAL A 364 6.43 -12.66 22.01
N ILE A 365 7.00 -13.18 20.91
CA ILE A 365 8.42 -12.99 20.60
C ILE A 365 8.73 -11.50 20.44
N ARG A 366 7.92 -10.77 19.67
CA ARG A 366 8.08 -9.32 19.47
C ARG A 366 7.98 -8.57 20.78
N GLY A 367 6.97 -8.87 21.60
CA GLY A 367 6.77 -8.20 22.88
C GLY A 367 7.94 -8.45 23.84
N VAL A 368 8.39 -9.69 23.97
CA VAL A 368 9.55 -10.04 24.81
C VAL A 368 10.81 -9.39 24.28
N ALA A 369 11.07 -9.43 22.97
CA ALA A 369 12.23 -8.78 22.37
C ALA A 369 12.23 -7.26 22.62
N GLY A 370 11.07 -6.60 22.55
CA GLY A 370 10.92 -5.18 22.85
C GLY A 370 11.21 -4.86 24.31
N LEU A 371 10.69 -5.65 25.24
CA LEU A 371 10.97 -5.52 26.67
C LEU A 371 12.45 -5.76 27.00
N VAL A 372 13.07 -6.75 26.37
CA VAL A 372 14.51 -7.02 26.51
C VAL A 372 15.33 -5.86 25.96
N LEU A 373 14.95 -5.29 24.81
CA LEU A 373 15.64 -4.12 24.25
C LEU A 373 15.59 -2.93 25.21
N ILE A 374 14.41 -2.63 25.78
CA ILE A 374 14.24 -1.55 26.77
C ILE A 374 15.08 -1.84 28.02
N TYR A 375 15.05 -3.07 28.52
CA TYR A 375 15.84 -3.46 29.69
C TYR A 375 17.35 -3.30 29.47
N LEU A 376 17.86 -3.71 28.31
CA LEU A 376 19.29 -3.67 28.00
C LEU A 376 19.80 -2.27 27.67
N SER A 377 19.01 -1.48 26.94
CA SER A 377 19.40 -0.11 26.56
C SER A 377 19.05 0.93 27.63
N GLY A 378 18.12 0.61 28.53
CA GLY A 378 17.59 1.54 29.53
C GLY A 378 16.60 2.57 28.96
N ASP A 379 16.25 2.47 27.67
CA ASP A 379 15.42 3.44 26.96
C ASP A 379 14.71 2.79 25.75
N TRP A 380 13.89 3.53 25.01
CA TRP A 380 13.40 3.17 23.68
C TRP A 380 13.83 4.22 22.66
N PHE A 381 15.01 4.03 22.07
CA PHE A 381 15.53 4.86 20.97
C PHE A 381 15.54 6.38 21.26
N GLY A 382 15.87 6.80 22.48
CA GLY A 382 15.92 8.20 22.87
C GLY A 382 14.61 8.77 23.42
N ILE A 383 13.53 7.97 23.51
CA ILE A 383 12.19 8.49 23.83
C ILE A 383 12.13 9.17 25.19
N ASP A 384 12.91 8.72 26.17
CA ASP A 384 12.89 9.27 27.53
C ASP A 384 13.42 10.70 27.60
N THR A 385 14.15 11.16 26.58
CA THR A 385 14.58 12.56 26.44
C THR A 385 13.40 13.50 26.19
N TYR A 386 12.33 13.00 25.57
CA TYR A 386 11.14 13.79 25.21
C TYR A 386 9.96 13.54 26.16
N VAL A 387 9.84 12.32 26.67
CA VAL A 387 8.80 11.90 27.61
C VAL A 387 9.45 11.09 28.69
N SER A 388 9.58 11.62 29.91
CA SER A 388 10.36 10.99 31.00
C SER A 388 9.91 9.57 31.43
N ILE A 389 8.70 9.16 31.02
CA ILE A 389 8.15 7.82 31.24
C ILE A 389 7.97 7.03 29.93
N GLY A 390 8.59 7.48 28.84
CA GLY A 390 8.35 6.99 27.47
C GLY A 390 8.65 5.51 27.33
N SER A 391 9.78 5.06 27.83
CA SER A 391 10.18 3.65 27.82
C SER A 391 9.22 2.76 28.61
N TYR A 392 8.67 3.25 29.72
CA TYR A 392 7.65 2.53 30.48
C TYR A 392 6.32 2.43 29.70
N LEU A 393 5.95 3.47 28.95
CA LEU A 393 4.76 3.43 28.08
C LEU A 393 4.94 2.43 26.93
N VAL A 394 6.13 2.39 26.31
CA VAL A 394 6.44 1.41 25.26
C VAL A 394 6.49 -0.01 25.82
N ALA A 395 7.06 -0.19 27.02
CA ALA A 395 7.03 -1.47 27.73
C ALA A 395 5.59 -1.93 28.02
N LEU A 396 4.72 -1.04 28.47
CA LEU A 396 3.29 -1.33 28.67
C LEU A 396 2.62 -1.74 27.36
N TYR A 397 2.92 -1.07 26.24
CA TYR A 397 2.45 -1.47 24.92
C TYR A 397 2.87 -2.90 24.56
N PHE A 398 4.12 -3.29 24.82
CA PHE A 398 4.58 -4.66 24.58
C PHE A 398 3.92 -5.69 25.52
N LEU A 399 3.63 -5.33 26.78
CA LEU A 399 2.87 -6.20 27.69
C LEU A 399 1.42 -6.40 27.21
N ILE A 400 0.75 -5.33 26.77
CA ILE A 400 -0.60 -5.40 26.17
C ILE A 400 -0.56 -6.25 24.89
N THR A 401 0.51 -6.13 24.10
CA THR A 401 0.74 -6.92 22.89
C THR A 401 0.80 -8.42 23.20
N ILE A 402 1.64 -8.82 24.16
CA ILE A 402 1.77 -10.20 24.62
C ILE A 402 0.42 -10.72 25.12
N PHE A 403 -0.22 -9.96 26.02
CA PHE A 403 -1.50 -10.35 26.59
C PHE A 403 -2.59 -10.51 25.52
N GLY A 404 -2.71 -9.54 24.60
CA GLY A 404 -3.66 -9.58 23.50
C GLY A 404 -3.45 -10.78 22.59
N GLY A 405 -2.19 -11.06 22.21
CA GLY A 405 -1.84 -12.23 21.41
C GLY A 405 -2.28 -13.53 22.06
N VAL A 406 -2.05 -13.70 23.38
CA VAL A 406 -2.46 -14.89 24.13
C VAL A 406 -3.99 -14.96 24.28
N TYR A 407 -4.61 -13.84 24.66
CA TYR A 407 -6.05 -13.77 24.94
C TYR A 407 -6.89 -14.08 23.69
N PHE A 408 -6.63 -13.39 22.57
CA PHE A 408 -7.42 -13.57 21.35
C PHE A 408 -7.15 -14.88 20.63
N THR A 409 -6.06 -15.57 20.94
CA THR A 409 -5.73 -16.89 20.39
C THR A 409 -6.34 -18.01 21.22
N TYR A 410 -6.20 -17.99 22.55
CA TYR A 410 -6.52 -19.14 23.41
C TYR A 410 -7.74 -18.96 24.31
N VAL A 411 -8.10 -17.72 24.66
CA VAL A 411 -9.17 -17.43 25.62
C VAL A 411 -10.48 -17.10 24.90
N GLU A 412 -10.42 -16.30 23.83
CA GLU A 412 -11.61 -15.89 23.07
C GLU A 412 -12.07 -16.98 22.08
N LYS A 413 -12.61 -18.08 22.60
CA LYS A 413 -13.01 -19.25 21.80
C LYS A 413 -14.27 -19.04 20.96
N SER A 414 -15.13 -18.08 21.33
CA SER A 414 -16.43 -17.86 20.67
C SER A 414 -16.34 -17.43 19.20
N PHE A 415 -15.15 -17.02 18.76
CA PHE A 415 -14.87 -16.57 17.39
C PHE A 415 -13.65 -17.29 16.81
N ALA A 416 -13.33 -18.47 17.35
CA ALA A 416 -12.21 -19.28 16.90
C ALA A 416 -12.47 -19.84 15.50
N THR A 417 -11.49 -19.71 14.62
CA THR A 417 -11.47 -20.43 13.33
C THR A 417 -11.13 -21.90 13.57
N ALA A 418 -11.30 -22.75 12.56
CA ALA A 418 -10.86 -24.15 12.63
C ALA A 418 -9.36 -24.29 13.01
N ASP A 419 -8.53 -23.32 12.61
CA ASP A 419 -7.09 -23.24 12.96
C ASP A 419 -6.86 -22.92 14.46
N LEU A 420 -7.80 -22.23 15.11
CA LEU A 420 -7.74 -21.92 16.55
C LEU A 420 -8.46 -22.95 17.43
N ALA A 421 -9.29 -23.81 16.83
CA ALA A 421 -10.07 -24.82 17.52
C ALA A 421 -9.35 -26.17 17.65
N SER A 422 -8.32 -26.41 16.83
CA SER A 422 -7.37 -27.53 16.92
C SER A 422 -6.25 -27.23 17.91
#